data_AF-A0A7S4BXR6-F1
#
_entry.id   AF-A0A7S4BXR6-F1
#
_cell.length_a   1.000
_cell.length_b   1.000
_cell.length_c   1.000
_cell.angle_alpha   90.00
_cell.angle_beta   90.00
_cell.angle_gamma   90.00
#
_symmetry.space_group_name_H-M   'P 1'
#
loop_
_entity.id
_entity.type
_entity.pdbx_description
1 polymer ?
#
loop_
_entity_poly.entity_id
_entity_poly.type
_entity_poly.pdbx_seq_one_letter_code
_entity_poly.pdbx_strand_id
1 'polypeptide(L)'
;MLPVCATQILGIFRMQYWFFPPFHCTNLSYENYILTQAMLPLAVVALVMAVCVALSLSRAFEVSSRMRVWANDFRNLLVDHRQGHRKGEKDVGKRTGRDTKSSANSKAISSGDQGCRISNAARMSIAACDPPADPPSIRAKAAVTTGLLVALPFALYITFFFAAPICCDIFRSWLCESYQVDVTELSQRAFLRANLDVVCSDSQNDSKEHDSITRVSLWLIFVWPVGMLILYAGLLCACKNNIIGRVRSQLSDATIFLHRDYHDYAFWWETFELLRRTTLVGWVLLIPHEKQFIRLITGLLVSQICLTVLLLVRPYKMHSDFQLASLSQVRILCCLRQPVNLVVCGRRAHVGTCLLAKHLKQP
;
A
#
# COMPACT_ATOMS: atom_id res chain seq x y z
N MET A 1 -11.44 25.04 15.46
CA MET A 1 -11.03 23.65 15.17
C MET A 1 -9.79 23.61 14.25
N LEU A 2 -8.72 24.34 14.62
CA LEU A 2 -7.46 24.43 13.86
C LEU A 2 -6.20 23.75 14.49
N PRO A 3 -6.18 23.17 15.71
CA PRO A 3 -4.93 22.63 16.26
C PRO A 3 -4.64 21.15 15.90
N VAL A 4 -5.52 20.44 15.18
CA VAL A 4 -5.39 18.98 14.98
C VAL A 4 -4.60 18.59 13.71
N CYS A 5 -4.50 19.46 12.70
CA CYS A 5 -3.78 19.15 11.45
C CYS A 5 -2.34 19.70 11.39
N ALA A 6 -2.04 20.80 12.10
CA ALA A 6 -0.66 21.31 12.19
C ALA A 6 0.26 20.36 12.98
N THR A 7 -0.32 19.57 13.88
CA THR A 7 0.32 18.48 14.63
C THR A 7 0.59 17.24 13.80
N GLN A 8 -0.08 17.02 12.66
CA GLN A 8 0.23 15.85 11.82
C GLN A 8 1.51 16.01 11.02
N ILE A 9 1.79 17.18 10.44
CA ILE A 9 3.00 17.36 9.59
C ILE A 9 4.27 17.54 10.44
N LEU A 10 4.19 18.28 11.55
CA LEU A 10 5.27 18.32 12.55
C LEU A 10 5.35 17.00 13.34
N GLY A 11 4.23 16.29 13.49
CA GLY A 11 4.15 14.97 14.09
C GLY A 11 4.80 13.89 13.25
N ILE A 12 4.75 13.93 11.92
CA ILE A 12 5.44 12.94 11.06
C ILE A 12 6.96 13.06 11.19
N PHE A 13 7.51 14.28 11.13
CA PHE A 13 8.94 14.50 11.35
C PHE A 13 9.37 14.21 12.79
N ARG A 14 8.53 14.52 13.80
CA ARG A 14 8.84 14.26 15.22
C ARG A 14 8.61 12.79 15.62
N MET A 15 7.66 12.09 15.01
CA MET A 15 7.45 10.64 15.19
C MET A 15 8.57 9.82 14.55
N GLN A 16 9.15 10.29 13.44
CA GLN A 16 10.32 9.66 12.83
C GLN A 16 11.51 9.57 13.81
N TYR A 17 11.68 10.56 14.69
CA TYR A 17 12.69 10.54 15.75
C TYR A 17 12.26 9.80 17.02
N TRP A 18 10.96 9.55 17.23
CA TRP A 18 10.45 8.86 18.42
C TRP A 18 10.29 7.36 18.24
N PHE A 19 10.03 6.88 17.02
CA PHE A 19 9.81 5.45 16.78
C PHE A 19 11.10 4.64 16.65
N PHE A 20 12.22 5.31 16.32
CA PHE A 20 13.54 4.68 16.27
C PHE A 20 14.51 5.45 17.15
N PRO A 21 14.80 4.95 18.37
CA PRO A 21 15.79 5.59 19.22
C PRO A 21 17.15 5.63 18.49
N PRO A 22 17.92 6.73 18.65
CA PRO A 22 19.23 6.86 18.02
C PRO A 22 20.14 5.69 18.45
N PHE A 23 20.93 5.24 17.48
CA PHE A 23 21.91 4.14 17.39
C PHE A 23 22.71 3.71 18.65
N HIS A 24 22.62 4.41 19.78
CA HIS A 24 23.61 4.33 20.84
C HIS A 24 23.58 3.08 21.74
N CYS A 25 22.62 2.17 21.60
CA CYS A 25 22.47 1.07 22.58
C CYS A 25 22.70 -0.35 22.04
N THR A 26 23.02 -0.55 20.76
CA THR A 26 23.25 -1.90 20.22
C THR A 26 24.56 -1.97 19.45
N ASN A 27 25.48 -2.86 19.85
CA ASN A 27 26.71 -3.24 19.12
C ASN A 27 26.43 -3.94 17.77
N LEU A 28 25.32 -3.61 17.10
CA LEU A 28 24.94 -4.23 15.84
C LEU A 28 25.70 -3.55 14.70
N SER A 29 26.31 -4.34 13.82
CA SER A 29 26.90 -3.83 12.57
C SER A 29 25.88 -2.99 11.80
N TYR A 30 26.32 -1.86 11.24
CA TYR A 30 25.48 -0.90 10.50
C TYR A 30 24.70 -1.58 9.35
N GLU A 31 25.29 -2.60 8.73
CA GLU A 31 24.62 -3.42 7.69
C GLU A 31 23.35 -4.09 8.21
N ASN A 32 23.44 -4.76 9.36
CA ASN A 32 22.31 -5.43 10.00
C ASN A 32 21.24 -4.44 10.44
N TYR A 33 21.64 -3.23 10.84
CA TYR A 33 20.69 -2.18 11.19
C TYR A 33 19.86 -1.76 9.98
N ILE A 34 20.48 -1.42 8.85
CA ILE A 34 19.75 -1.01 7.64
C ILE A 34 18.81 -2.14 7.19
N LEU A 35 19.29 -3.38 7.18
CA LEU A 35 18.47 -4.54 6.84
C LEU A 35 17.30 -4.71 7.80
N THR A 36 17.52 -4.55 9.11
CA THR A 36 16.44 -4.66 10.10
C THR A 36 15.39 -3.56 9.91
N GLN A 37 15.82 -2.31 9.69
CA GLN A 37 14.94 -1.18 9.42
C GLN A 37 14.10 -1.37 8.17
N ALA A 38 14.73 -1.85 7.09
CA ALA A 38 14.04 -2.15 5.84
C ALA A 38 13.08 -3.34 6.01
N MET A 39 13.49 -4.41 6.69
CA MET A 39 12.70 -5.63 6.79
C MET A 39 11.56 -5.54 7.81
N LEU A 40 11.67 -4.66 8.82
CA LEU A 40 10.66 -4.53 9.87
C LEU A 40 9.24 -4.25 9.33
N PRO A 41 8.98 -3.23 8.49
CA PRO A 41 7.64 -3.03 7.96
C PRO A 41 7.20 -4.16 7.04
N LEU A 42 8.11 -4.80 6.29
CA LEU A 42 7.75 -5.98 5.50
C LEU A 42 7.33 -7.15 6.38
N ALA A 43 8.00 -7.36 7.51
CA ALA A 43 7.65 -8.38 8.49
C ALA A 43 6.29 -8.08 9.16
N VAL A 44 6.03 -6.82 9.53
CA VAL A 44 4.74 -6.39 10.08
C VAL A 44 3.64 -6.61 9.04
N VAL A 45 3.86 -6.21 7.79
CA VAL A 45 2.91 -6.46 6.70
C VAL A 45 2.69 -7.95 6.52
N ALA A 46 3.75 -8.77 6.40
CA ALA A 46 3.64 -10.21 6.25
C ALA A 46 2.83 -10.86 7.39
N LEU A 47 3.03 -10.40 8.64
CA LEU A 47 2.27 -10.86 9.80
C LEU A 47 0.79 -10.49 9.68
N VAL A 48 0.47 -9.25 9.31
CA VAL A 48 -0.92 -8.82 9.08
C VAL A 48 -1.57 -9.64 7.96
N MET A 49 -0.87 -9.83 6.84
CA MET A 49 -1.34 -10.66 5.73
C MET A 49 -1.59 -12.10 6.19
N ALA A 50 -0.68 -12.69 6.96
CA ALA A 50 -0.79 -14.05 7.48
C ALA A 50 -2.00 -14.20 8.42
N VAL A 51 -2.22 -13.25 9.34
CA VAL A 51 -3.37 -13.24 10.25
C VAL A 51 -4.68 -13.11 9.48
N CYS A 52 -4.76 -12.20 8.49
CA CYS A 52 -5.95 -12.04 7.67
C CYS A 52 -6.26 -13.29 6.84
N VAL A 53 -5.23 -13.93 6.27
CA VAL A 53 -5.39 -15.19 5.52
C VAL A 53 -5.83 -16.31 6.47
N ALA A 54 -5.23 -16.45 7.66
CA ALA A 54 -5.62 -17.44 8.65
C ALA A 54 -7.07 -17.28 9.10
N LEU A 55 -7.50 -16.04 9.40
CA LEU A 55 -8.89 -15.74 9.75
C LEU A 55 -9.86 -16.04 8.59
N SER A 56 -9.45 -15.76 7.35
CA SER A 56 -10.27 -16.06 6.15
C SER A 56 -10.42 -17.58 5.95
N LEU A 57 -9.35 -18.34 6.18
CA LEU A 57 -9.37 -19.80 6.13
C LEU A 57 -10.22 -20.40 7.26
N SER A 58 -10.11 -19.88 8.48
CA SER A 58 -10.93 -20.31 9.62
C SER A 58 -12.43 -20.11 9.34
N ARG A 59 -12.81 -18.96 8.79
CA ARG A 59 -14.20 -18.69 8.38
C ARG A 59 -14.66 -19.62 7.27
N ALA A 60 -13.83 -19.87 6.27
CA ALA A 60 -14.16 -20.81 5.18
C ALA A 60 -14.35 -22.25 5.72
N PHE A 61 -13.54 -22.66 6.69
CA PHE A 61 -13.63 -23.97 7.30
C PHE A 61 -14.88 -24.11 8.19
N GLU A 62 -15.24 -23.08 8.96
CA GLU A 62 -16.43 -23.04 9.80
C GLU A 62 -17.73 -23.09 8.97
N VAL A 63 -17.76 -22.39 7.83
CA VAL A 63 -18.89 -22.51 6.88
C VAL A 63 -18.95 -23.92 6.30
N SER A 64 -17.80 -24.54 6.00
CA SER A 64 -17.76 -25.91 5.49
C SER A 64 -18.18 -26.96 6.54
N SER A 65 -17.92 -26.74 7.82
CA SER A 65 -18.37 -27.66 8.88
C SER A 65 -19.88 -27.53 9.08
N ARG A 66 -20.43 -26.30 9.13
CA ARG A 66 -21.88 -26.06 9.21
C ARG A 66 -22.64 -26.62 8.01
N MET A 67 -22.10 -26.47 6.79
CA MET A 67 -22.71 -27.09 5.61
C MET A 67 -22.70 -28.61 5.64
N ARG A 68 -21.65 -29.25 6.18
CA ARG A 68 -21.62 -30.71 6.36
C ARG A 68 -22.67 -31.18 7.37
N VAL A 69 -22.84 -30.46 8.48
CA VAL A 69 -23.89 -30.75 9.45
C VAL A 69 -25.27 -30.60 8.82
N TRP A 70 -25.52 -29.49 8.11
CA TRP A 70 -26.79 -29.24 7.43
C TRP A 70 -27.08 -30.26 6.31
N ALA A 71 -26.06 -30.65 5.53
CA ALA A 71 -26.22 -31.66 4.49
C ALA A 71 -26.53 -33.05 5.06
N ASN A 72 -25.94 -33.41 6.19
CA ASN A 72 -26.27 -34.65 6.89
C ASN A 72 -27.69 -34.61 7.48
N ASP A 73 -28.09 -33.48 8.07
CA ASP A 73 -29.42 -33.30 8.64
C ASP A 73 -30.51 -33.31 7.56
N PHE A 74 -30.27 -32.64 6.43
CA PHE A 74 -31.15 -32.65 5.27
C PHE A 74 -31.28 -34.04 4.64
N ARG A 75 -30.18 -34.80 4.57
CA ARG A 75 -30.21 -36.20 4.12
C ARG A 75 -31.07 -37.07 5.04
N ASN A 76 -30.97 -36.89 6.36
CA ASN A 76 -31.79 -37.62 7.32
C ASN A 76 -33.28 -37.28 7.16
N LEU A 77 -33.63 -36.00 6.99
CA LEU A 77 -35.00 -35.56 6.73
C LEU A 77 -35.59 -36.13 5.43
N LEU A 78 -34.78 -36.20 4.36
CA LEU A 78 -35.21 -36.81 3.09
C LEU A 78 -35.47 -38.32 3.21
N VAL A 79 -34.64 -39.03 3.99
CA VAL A 79 -34.85 -40.47 4.25
C VAL A 79 -36.16 -40.69 5.01
N ASP A 80 -36.45 -39.84 6.01
CA ASP A 80 -37.64 -39.95 6.84
C ASP A 80 -38.94 -39.68 6.05
N HIS A 81 -38.93 -38.65 5.19
CA HIS A 81 -40.07 -38.34 4.31
C HIS A 81 -40.35 -39.46 3.29
N ARG A 82 -39.32 -40.18 2.83
CA ARG A 82 -39.48 -41.35 1.94
C ARG A 82 -40.09 -42.55 2.64
N GLN A 83 -39.79 -42.74 3.93
CA GLN A 83 -40.36 -43.84 4.72
C GLN A 83 -41.81 -43.57 5.11
N GLY A 84 -42.17 -42.32 5.41
CA GLY A 84 -43.56 -41.91 5.68
C GLY A 84 -44.51 -42.17 4.50
N HIS A 85 -44.09 -41.85 3.28
CA HIS A 85 -44.91 -42.08 2.07
C HIS A 85 -45.15 -43.57 1.80
N ARG A 86 -44.17 -44.44 2.10
CA ARG A 86 -44.29 -45.90 1.95
C ARG A 86 -45.22 -46.55 2.98
N LYS A 87 -45.47 -45.90 4.12
CA LYS A 87 -46.43 -46.37 5.14
C LYS A 87 -47.86 -45.96 4.79
N GLY A 88 -48.09 -44.73 4.30
CA GLY A 88 -49.43 -44.26 3.91
C GLY A 88 -50.05 -45.05 2.75
N GLU A 89 -49.25 -45.53 1.80
CA GLU A 89 -49.74 -46.28 0.64
C GLU A 89 -50.19 -47.72 1.00
N LYS A 90 -49.68 -48.29 2.09
CA LYS A 90 -50.12 -49.61 2.58
C LYS A 90 -51.47 -49.57 3.30
N ASP A 91 -51.87 -48.42 3.83
CA ASP A 91 -53.16 -48.26 4.53
C ASP A 91 -54.29 -47.84 3.57
N VAL A 92 -53.98 -47.25 2.42
CA VAL A 92 -54.97 -46.90 1.37
C VAL A 92 -55.38 -48.11 0.52
N GLY A 93 -54.50 -49.11 0.38
CA GLY A 93 -54.79 -50.36 -0.35
C GLY A 93 -55.81 -51.31 0.31
N LYS A 94 -56.34 -50.98 1.50
CA LYS A 94 -57.28 -51.85 2.24
C LYS A 94 -58.72 -51.33 2.31
N ARG A 95 -59.04 -50.19 1.68
CA ARG A 95 -60.39 -49.59 1.74
C ARG A 95 -61.12 -49.45 0.40
N THR A 96 -60.48 -49.75 -0.73
CA THR A 96 -61.08 -49.67 -2.07
C THR A 96 -61.40 -51.07 -2.61
N GLY A 97 -62.30 -51.76 -1.91
CA GLY A 97 -62.81 -53.08 -2.28
C GLY A 97 -64.33 -53.16 -2.10
N ARG A 98 -65.05 -52.09 -2.46
CA ARG A 98 -66.50 -52.13 -2.59
C ARG A 98 -66.96 -50.95 -3.46
N ASP A 99 -67.86 -51.25 -4.39
CA ASP A 99 -68.63 -50.32 -5.21
C ASP A 99 -67.82 -49.72 -6.39
N THR A 100 -68.10 -49.99 -7.67
CA THR A 100 -69.40 -49.99 -8.33
C THR A 100 -69.28 -50.59 -9.74
N LYS A 101 -70.20 -51.50 -10.08
CA LYS A 101 -70.75 -51.66 -11.43
C LYS A 101 -71.82 -50.60 -11.60
N SER A 102 -71.81 -49.80 -12.67
CA SER A 102 -73.02 -49.51 -13.48
C SER A 102 -72.76 -48.38 -14.50
N SER A 103 -73.42 -48.55 -15.64
CA SER A 103 -73.82 -47.56 -16.64
C SER A 103 -72.79 -46.94 -17.57
N ALA A 104 -72.86 -47.49 -18.79
CA ALA A 104 -72.68 -46.78 -20.04
C ALA A 104 -73.63 -45.56 -20.19
N ASN A 105 -73.22 -44.69 -21.12
CA ASN A 105 -74.03 -44.00 -22.13
C ASN A 105 -74.14 -42.46 -22.02
N SER A 106 -73.63 -41.80 -23.07
CA SER A 106 -74.07 -40.54 -23.71
C SER A 106 -72.87 -39.68 -24.10
N LYS A 107 -72.52 -39.58 -25.38
CA LYS A 107 -73.06 -38.69 -26.43
C LYS A 107 -72.53 -37.25 -26.34
N ALA A 108 -71.96 -36.83 -27.47
CA ALA A 108 -71.29 -35.57 -27.75
C ALA A 108 -72.14 -34.32 -27.46
N ILE A 109 -71.48 -33.18 -27.21
CA ILE A 109 -71.71 -31.88 -27.86
C ILE A 109 -70.52 -30.95 -27.62
N SER A 110 -70.17 -30.23 -28.69
CA SER A 110 -69.19 -29.16 -28.88
C SER A 110 -69.53 -27.87 -28.14
N SER A 111 -68.52 -27.14 -27.63
CA SER A 111 -68.27 -25.73 -27.97
C SER A 111 -67.16 -25.15 -27.09
N GLY A 112 -66.42 -24.22 -27.68
CA GLY A 112 -65.16 -23.69 -27.16
C GLY A 112 -65.30 -22.83 -25.92
N ASP A 113 -64.22 -22.81 -25.14
CA ASP A 113 -63.84 -21.65 -24.34
C ASP A 113 -62.34 -21.72 -24.09
N GLN A 114 -61.59 -20.82 -24.75
CA GLN A 114 -60.14 -20.73 -24.67
C GLN A 114 -59.77 -19.80 -23.51
N GLY A 115 -60.15 -20.20 -22.29
CA GLY A 115 -59.71 -19.59 -21.04
C GLY A 115 -58.44 -20.28 -20.55
N CYS A 116 -57.32 -19.57 -20.58
CA CYS A 116 -56.01 -20.01 -20.09
C CYS A 116 -56.05 -20.27 -18.58
N ARG A 117 -56.60 -21.42 -18.18
CA ARG A 117 -56.43 -22.01 -16.85
C ARG A 117 -55.01 -22.54 -16.75
N ILE A 118 -54.22 -21.84 -15.96
CA ILE A 118 -52.96 -22.32 -15.40
C ILE A 118 -53.28 -23.59 -14.63
N SER A 119 -53.00 -24.74 -15.27
CA SER A 119 -53.03 -26.05 -14.65
C SER A 119 -51.99 -26.08 -13.53
N ASN A 120 -52.49 -26.04 -12.29
CA ASN A 120 -51.73 -26.39 -11.09
C ASN A 120 -51.43 -27.90 -11.09
N ALA A 121 -50.57 -28.35 -11.99
CA ALA A 121 -50.07 -29.73 -12.07
C ALA A 121 -48.59 -29.78 -12.49
N ALA A 122 -47.85 -28.69 -12.23
CA ALA A 122 -46.40 -28.60 -12.40
C ALA A 122 -45.73 -28.11 -11.11
N ARG A 123 -46.17 -28.62 -9.95
CA ARG A 123 -45.41 -28.51 -8.70
C ARG A 123 -44.66 -29.82 -8.49
N MET A 124 -43.36 -29.67 -8.18
CA MET A 124 -42.43 -30.71 -7.73
C MET A 124 -41.76 -31.56 -8.82
N SER A 125 -40.95 -30.88 -9.63
CA SER A 125 -39.57 -31.34 -9.85
C SER A 125 -38.68 -30.12 -9.96
N ILE A 126 -38.57 -29.37 -8.85
CA ILE A 126 -37.34 -28.62 -8.58
C ILE A 126 -36.32 -29.71 -8.27
N ALA A 127 -35.75 -30.28 -9.32
CA ALA A 127 -34.47 -30.96 -9.20
C ALA A 127 -33.56 -29.92 -8.57
N ALA A 128 -33.24 -30.13 -7.30
CA ALA A 128 -32.15 -29.44 -6.65
C ALA A 128 -30.93 -29.74 -7.51
N CYS A 129 -30.58 -28.81 -8.39
CA CYS A 129 -29.25 -28.73 -8.94
C CYS A 129 -28.36 -28.41 -7.74
N ASP A 130 -27.95 -29.44 -7.01
CA ASP A 130 -26.86 -29.35 -6.07
C ASP A 130 -25.69 -28.74 -6.84
N PRO A 131 -25.20 -27.55 -6.46
CA PRO A 131 -24.05 -26.97 -7.13
C PRO A 131 -22.92 -27.99 -7.03
N PRO A 132 -22.21 -28.27 -8.13
CA PRO A 132 -21.13 -29.25 -8.13
C PRO A 132 -20.17 -28.92 -6.99
N ALA A 133 -19.87 -29.92 -6.16
CA ALA A 133 -18.96 -29.74 -5.04
C ALA A 133 -17.57 -29.41 -5.59
N ASP A 134 -17.26 -28.11 -5.67
CA ASP A 134 -15.97 -27.65 -6.17
C ASP A 134 -14.84 -28.29 -5.36
N PRO A 135 -13.76 -28.74 -6.03
CA PRO A 135 -12.64 -29.36 -5.36
C PRO A 135 -12.04 -28.43 -4.30
N PRO A 136 -11.58 -28.97 -3.15
CA PRO A 136 -11.12 -28.17 -2.00
C PRO A 136 -9.98 -27.20 -2.34
N SER A 137 -9.22 -27.45 -3.40
CA SER A 137 -8.15 -26.58 -3.90
C SER A 137 -8.65 -25.24 -4.45
N ILE A 138 -9.85 -25.19 -5.06
CA ILE A 138 -10.42 -23.95 -5.62
C ILE A 138 -10.92 -23.05 -4.48
N ARG A 139 -11.57 -23.63 -3.46
CA ARG A 139 -12.03 -22.90 -2.26
C ARG A 139 -10.87 -22.34 -1.44
N ALA A 140 -9.79 -23.11 -1.30
CA ALA A 140 -8.59 -22.62 -0.60
C ALA A 140 -7.97 -21.41 -1.31
N LYS A 141 -7.84 -21.46 -2.66
CA LYS A 141 -7.34 -20.32 -3.44
C LYS A 141 -8.22 -19.09 -3.29
N ALA A 142 -9.54 -19.24 -3.39
CA ALA A 142 -10.49 -18.13 -3.22
C ALA A 142 -10.45 -17.51 -1.81
N ALA A 143 -10.29 -18.33 -0.77
CA ALA A 143 -10.15 -17.84 0.60
C ALA A 143 -8.84 -17.06 0.80
N VAL A 144 -7.73 -17.54 0.24
CA VAL A 144 -6.43 -16.85 0.29
C VAL A 144 -6.49 -15.52 -0.45
N THR A 145 -7.05 -15.47 -1.67
CA THR A 145 -7.17 -14.20 -2.42
C THR A 145 -8.05 -13.20 -1.70
N THR A 146 -9.14 -13.66 -1.07
CA THR A 146 -10.02 -12.80 -0.28
C THR A 146 -9.29 -12.23 0.94
N GLY A 147 -8.57 -13.08 1.69
CA GLY A 147 -7.77 -12.64 2.84
C GLY A 147 -6.68 -11.65 2.44
N LEU A 148 -6.05 -11.87 1.29
CA LEU A 148 -5.04 -10.96 0.72
C LEU A 148 -5.64 -9.58 0.41
N LEU A 149 -6.80 -9.54 -0.26
CA LEU A 149 -7.48 -8.29 -0.62
C LEU A 149 -7.95 -7.50 0.61
N VAL A 150 -8.38 -8.18 1.67
CA VAL A 150 -8.78 -7.54 2.94
C VAL A 150 -7.60 -6.90 3.66
N ALA A 151 -6.42 -7.52 3.60
CA ALA A 151 -5.22 -7.02 4.25
C ALA A 151 -4.46 -5.96 3.43
N LEU A 152 -4.69 -5.93 2.11
CA LEU A 152 -4.06 -5.00 1.17
C LEU A 152 -4.11 -3.51 1.60
N PRO A 153 -5.25 -2.90 2.01
CA PRO A 153 -5.27 -1.48 2.39
C PRO A 153 -4.34 -1.18 3.57
N PHE A 154 -4.26 -2.08 4.56
CA PHE A 154 -3.33 -1.94 5.68
C PHE A 154 -1.88 -2.07 5.22
N ALA A 155 -1.60 -3.04 4.35
CA ALA A 155 -0.27 -3.21 3.79
C ALA A 155 0.20 -1.98 3.00
N LEU A 156 -0.67 -1.41 2.16
CA LEU A 156 -0.40 -0.19 1.41
C LEU A 156 -0.14 1.00 2.34
N TYR A 157 -0.94 1.14 3.40
CA TYR A 157 -0.79 2.23 4.36
C TYR A 157 0.54 2.15 5.12
N ILE A 158 0.90 0.97 5.62
CA ILE A 158 2.17 0.75 6.34
C ILE A 158 3.36 1.00 5.41
N THR A 159 3.38 0.36 4.24
CA THR A 159 4.48 0.54 3.27
C THR A 159 4.62 2.00 2.84
N PHE A 160 3.50 2.71 2.65
CA PHE A 160 3.52 4.12 2.25
C PHE A 160 4.12 5.02 3.34
N PHE A 161 3.79 4.77 4.61
CA PHE A 161 4.31 5.54 5.73
C PHE A 161 5.82 5.35 5.92
N PHE A 162 6.29 4.11 5.79
CA PHE A 162 7.70 3.76 6.01
C PHE A 162 8.60 3.97 4.78
N ALA A 163 8.03 4.13 3.58
CA ALA A 163 8.80 4.28 2.35
C ALA A 163 9.81 5.44 2.40
N ALA A 164 9.38 6.66 2.74
CA ALA A 164 10.28 7.82 2.77
C ALA A 164 11.36 7.76 3.88
N PRO A 165 11.04 7.37 5.13
CA PRO A 165 12.05 7.12 6.16
C PRO A 165 13.11 6.10 5.74
N ILE A 166 12.70 4.94 5.22
CA ILE A 166 13.62 3.87 4.82
C ILE A 166 14.51 4.33 3.67
N CYS A 167 13.94 5.06 2.70
CA CYS A 167 14.75 5.67 1.65
C CYS A 167 15.83 6.59 2.24
N CYS A 168 15.48 7.47 3.18
CA CYS A 168 16.45 8.35 3.86
C CYS A 168 17.63 7.58 4.44
N ASP A 169 17.33 6.51 5.19
CA ASP A 169 18.36 5.72 5.88
C ASP A 169 19.22 4.92 4.90
N ILE A 170 18.65 4.40 3.82
CA ILE A 170 19.40 3.78 2.74
C ILE A 170 20.36 4.80 2.11
N PHE A 171 19.88 5.99 1.73
CA PHE A 171 20.71 6.99 1.07
C PHE A 171 21.80 7.59 1.98
N ARG A 172 21.66 7.49 3.31
CA ARG A 172 22.69 7.92 4.27
C ARG A 172 23.96 7.08 4.20
N SER A 173 23.92 5.87 3.65
CA SER A 173 25.12 5.02 3.53
C SER A 173 26.17 5.57 2.55
N TRP A 174 25.80 6.51 1.67
CA TRP A 174 26.74 7.21 0.77
C TRP A 174 27.24 8.54 1.32
N LEU A 175 26.77 8.98 2.49
CA LEU A 175 27.09 10.29 3.02
C LEU A 175 28.40 10.25 3.83
N CYS A 176 29.51 10.43 3.13
CA CYS A 176 30.85 10.50 3.73
C CYS A 176 31.24 11.93 4.13
N GLU A 177 32.02 12.04 5.20
CA GLU A 177 32.59 13.28 5.72
C GLU A 177 34.10 13.13 5.88
N SER A 178 34.86 14.03 5.26
CA SER A 178 36.33 14.03 5.27
C SER A 178 36.87 14.75 6.50
N TYR A 179 37.78 14.11 7.22
CA TYR A 179 38.51 14.68 8.35
C TYR A 179 40.01 14.71 8.04
N GLN A 180 40.70 15.73 8.54
CA GLN A 180 42.17 15.80 8.48
C GLN A 180 42.72 15.00 9.66
N VAL A 181 43.48 13.95 9.39
CA VAL A 181 43.98 13.03 10.42
C VAL A 181 45.32 13.49 10.98
N ASP A 182 46.17 14.13 10.17
CA ASP A 182 47.49 14.60 10.58
C ASP A 182 47.79 16.04 10.10
N VAL A 183 48.48 16.81 10.94
CA VAL A 183 48.89 18.20 10.65
C VAL A 183 50.16 18.24 9.79
N THR A 184 50.96 17.17 9.83
CA THR A 184 52.28 17.06 9.20
C THR A 184 52.23 16.43 7.80
N GLU A 185 51.34 15.47 7.59
CA GLU A 185 51.06 14.87 6.29
C GLU A 185 49.60 15.18 6.00
N LEU A 186 49.30 16.02 5.00
CA LEU A 186 47.94 16.42 4.59
C LEU A 186 47.09 15.24 4.06
N SER A 187 47.08 14.10 4.74
CA SER A 187 46.23 12.95 4.42
C SER A 187 44.82 13.20 4.93
N GLN A 188 43.87 13.27 3.99
CA GLN A 188 42.45 13.37 4.30
C GLN A 188 41.87 11.95 4.31
N ARG A 189 41.13 11.61 5.36
CA ARG A 189 40.36 10.36 5.41
C ARG A 189 38.88 10.66 5.54
N ALA A 190 38.08 9.99 4.72
CA ALA A 190 36.63 10.11 4.76
C ALA A 190 36.03 9.00 5.62
N PHE A 191 35.13 9.37 6.52
CA PHE A 191 34.38 8.46 7.38
C PHE A 191 32.89 8.57 7.08
N LEU A 192 32.15 7.49 7.29
CA LEU A 192 30.71 7.48 7.07
C LEU A 192 30.01 8.33 8.14
N ARG A 193 29.20 9.32 7.74
CA ARG A 193 28.55 10.23 8.69
C ARG A 193 27.57 9.53 9.63
N ALA A 194 26.97 8.42 9.18
CA ALA A 194 26.07 7.62 10.01
C ALA A 194 26.82 6.77 11.05
N ASN A 195 28.07 6.39 10.77
CA ASN A 195 28.92 5.65 11.69
C ASN A 195 30.40 6.00 11.45
N LEU A 196 30.96 6.79 12.36
CA LEU A 196 32.35 7.30 12.28
C LEU A 196 33.42 6.19 12.39
N ASP A 197 33.05 4.96 12.77
CA ASP A 197 33.97 3.83 12.82
C ASP A 197 34.27 3.26 11.42
N VAL A 198 33.40 3.52 10.43
CA VAL A 198 33.54 2.98 9.07
C VAL A 198 34.24 3.99 8.15
N VAL A 199 35.38 3.59 7.60
CA VAL A 199 36.15 4.39 6.64
C VAL A 199 35.53 4.25 5.25
N CYS A 200 35.22 5.35 4.59
CA CYS A 200 34.72 5.36 3.22
C CYS A 200 35.82 4.97 2.22
N SER A 201 35.45 4.22 1.19
CA SER A 201 36.36 3.89 0.09
C SER A 201 36.60 5.14 -0.76
N ASP A 202 37.85 5.55 -0.90
CA ASP A 202 38.29 6.67 -1.73
C ASP A 202 39.45 6.22 -2.62
N SER A 203 39.80 7.03 -3.61
CA SER A 203 40.89 6.83 -4.57
C SER A 203 42.24 6.42 -3.94
N GLN A 204 42.47 6.75 -2.67
CA GLN A 204 43.71 6.44 -1.95
C GLN A 204 43.60 5.23 -1.00
N ASN A 205 42.39 4.80 -0.60
CA ASN A 205 42.20 3.73 0.38
C ASN A 205 40.95 2.91 0.08
N ASP A 206 41.12 1.63 -0.22
CA ASP A 206 40.04 0.71 -0.57
C ASP A 206 39.59 -0.08 0.67
N SER A 207 38.47 0.33 1.26
CA SER A 207 37.86 -0.34 2.41
C SER A 207 36.78 -1.34 1.96
N LYS A 208 37.06 -2.64 2.15
CA LYS A 208 36.13 -3.72 1.79
C LYS A 208 34.78 -3.65 2.53
N GLU A 209 34.78 -3.11 3.75
CA GLU A 209 33.58 -2.99 4.58
C GLU A 209 32.59 -1.97 4.00
N HIS A 210 33.09 -0.83 3.51
CA HIS A 210 32.25 0.20 2.90
C HIS A 210 31.66 -0.25 1.55
N ASP A 211 32.41 -0.98 0.73
CA ASP A 211 31.90 -1.52 -0.53
C ASP A 211 30.76 -2.53 -0.31
N SER A 212 30.87 -3.39 0.71
CA SER A 212 29.79 -4.31 1.09
C SER A 212 28.49 -3.57 1.43
N ILE A 213 28.59 -2.55 2.29
CA ILE A 213 27.43 -1.73 2.72
C ILE A 213 26.81 -1.00 1.53
N THR A 214 27.66 -0.44 0.66
CA THR A 214 27.23 0.29 -0.55
C THR A 214 26.47 -0.63 -1.51
N ARG A 215 26.95 -1.86 -1.69
CA ARG A 215 26.32 -2.87 -2.54
C ARG A 215 24.94 -3.29 -2.01
N VAL A 216 24.81 -3.55 -0.70
CA VAL A 216 23.52 -3.87 -0.07
C VAL A 216 22.55 -2.69 -0.21
N SER A 217 23.03 -1.48 0.03
CA SER A 217 22.23 -0.26 -0.10
C SER A 217 21.73 -0.07 -1.53
N LEU A 218 22.54 -0.37 -2.55
CA LEU A 218 22.15 -0.29 -3.96
C LEU A 218 20.96 -1.21 -4.27
N TRP A 219 21.00 -2.46 -3.80
CA TRP A 219 19.87 -3.38 -3.94
C TRP A 219 18.61 -2.85 -3.25
N LEU A 220 18.76 -2.28 -2.05
CA LEU A 220 17.64 -1.70 -1.31
C LEU A 220 17.01 -0.49 -2.01
N ILE A 221 17.77 0.30 -2.78
CA ILE A 221 17.22 1.37 -3.63
C ILE A 221 16.25 0.80 -4.67
N PHE A 222 16.60 -0.32 -5.30
CA PHE A 222 15.69 -0.95 -6.28
C PHE A 222 14.43 -1.50 -5.62
N VAL A 223 14.55 -2.07 -4.42
CA VAL A 223 13.41 -2.65 -3.69
C VAL A 223 12.48 -1.58 -3.13
N TRP A 224 13.04 -0.51 -2.53
CA TRP A 224 12.26 0.47 -1.79
C TRP A 224 11.81 1.66 -2.64
N PRO A 225 12.63 2.69 -2.90
CA PRO A 225 12.16 3.85 -3.63
C PRO A 225 11.63 3.48 -5.01
N VAL A 226 12.32 2.61 -5.75
CA VAL A 226 11.88 2.24 -7.12
C VAL A 226 10.77 1.20 -7.08
N GLY A 227 10.95 0.12 -6.32
CA GLY A 227 10.00 -0.98 -6.24
C GLY A 227 8.64 -0.56 -5.71
N MET A 228 8.59 0.25 -4.64
CA MET A 228 7.31 0.75 -4.10
C MET A 228 6.61 1.70 -5.07
N LEU A 229 7.35 2.57 -5.77
CA LEU A 229 6.77 3.44 -6.80
C LEU A 229 6.15 2.62 -7.94
N ILE A 230 6.86 1.61 -8.45
CA ILE A 230 6.37 0.73 -9.52
C ILE A 230 5.16 -0.08 -9.02
N LEU A 231 5.19 -0.56 -7.78
CA LEU A 231 4.08 -1.31 -7.19
C LEU A 231 2.82 -0.45 -7.12
N TYR A 232 2.88 0.76 -6.54
CA TYR A 232 1.71 1.63 -6.47
C TYR A 232 1.24 2.09 -7.85
N ALA A 233 2.19 2.42 -8.73
CA ALA A 233 1.88 2.77 -10.11
C ALA A 233 1.16 1.62 -10.83
N GLY A 234 1.66 0.39 -10.68
CA GLY A 234 1.09 -0.82 -11.27
C GLY A 234 -0.31 -1.12 -10.75
N LEU A 235 -0.54 -1.01 -9.44
CA LEU A 235 -1.86 -1.18 -8.83
C LEU A 235 -2.86 -0.15 -9.37
N LEU A 236 -2.47 1.12 -9.46
CA LEU A 236 -3.32 2.18 -10.01
C LEU A 236 -3.56 1.99 -11.51
N CYS A 237 -2.56 1.55 -12.28
CA CYS A 237 -2.70 1.18 -13.68
C CYS A 237 -3.74 0.08 -13.87
N ALA A 238 -3.66 -0.99 -13.06
CA ALA A 238 -4.57 -2.12 -13.12
C ALA A 238 -6.02 -1.71 -12.76
N CYS A 239 -6.18 -0.79 -11.81
CA CYS A 239 -7.49 -0.28 -11.41
C CYS A 239 -8.03 0.86 -12.29
N LYS A 240 -7.23 1.43 -13.20
CA LYS A 240 -7.57 2.63 -14.00
C LYS A 240 -8.96 2.56 -14.64
N ASN A 241 -9.26 1.48 -15.35
CA ASN A 241 -10.52 1.35 -16.08
C ASN A 241 -11.72 1.29 -15.11
N ASN A 242 -11.55 0.64 -13.95
CA ASN A 242 -12.60 0.56 -12.92
C ASN A 242 -12.81 1.90 -12.20
N ILE A 243 -11.74 2.66 -11.97
CA ILE A 243 -11.79 3.98 -11.34
C ILE A 243 -12.53 4.97 -12.26
N ILE A 244 -12.14 5.03 -13.54
CA ILE A 244 -12.77 5.93 -14.52
C ILE A 244 -14.22 5.51 -14.79
N GLY A 245 -14.47 4.21 -14.91
CA GLY A 245 -15.82 3.67 -15.12
C GLY A 245 -16.73 3.69 -13.89
N ARG A 246 -16.22 4.11 -12.73
CA ARG A 246 -16.90 4.08 -11.41
C ARG A 246 -17.49 2.70 -11.07
N VAL A 247 -16.84 1.63 -11.52
CA VAL A 247 -17.25 0.25 -11.25
C VAL A 247 -16.54 -0.24 -9.99
N ARG A 248 -17.31 -0.67 -8.99
CA ARG A 248 -16.74 -1.28 -7.78
C ARG A 248 -16.16 -2.66 -8.11
N SER A 249 -14.83 -2.75 -8.08
CA SER A 249 -14.10 -4.01 -8.04
C SER A 249 -13.44 -4.18 -6.67
N GLN A 250 -13.23 -5.43 -6.22
CA GLN A 250 -12.60 -5.69 -4.92
C GLN A 250 -11.19 -5.06 -4.81
N LEU A 251 -10.44 -5.03 -5.92
CA LEU A 251 -9.11 -4.40 -5.98
C LEU A 251 -9.20 -2.86 -5.95
N SER A 252 -10.19 -2.26 -6.61
CA SER A 252 -10.43 -0.81 -6.57
C SER A 252 -10.87 -0.33 -5.19
N ASP A 253 -11.56 -1.18 -4.43
CA ASP A 253 -12.00 -0.89 -3.06
C ASP A 253 -10.82 -1.00 -2.08
N ALA A 254 -9.97 -2.03 -2.23
CA ALA A 254 -8.76 -2.16 -1.42
C ALA A 254 -7.74 -1.04 -1.65
N THR A 255 -7.73 -0.44 -2.84
CA THR A 255 -6.86 0.70 -3.21
C THR A 255 -7.52 2.07 -2.97
N ILE A 256 -8.71 2.11 -2.34
CA ILE A 256 -9.45 3.35 -2.11
C ILE A 256 -8.62 4.41 -1.40
N PHE A 257 -7.73 4.00 -0.48
CA PHE A 257 -6.83 4.90 0.22
C PHE A 257 -5.95 5.74 -0.72
N LEU A 258 -5.49 5.19 -1.85
CA LEU A 258 -4.60 5.90 -2.78
C LEU A 258 -5.34 6.94 -3.65
N HIS A 259 -6.61 6.71 -3.99
CA HIS A 259 -7.30 7.53 -5.01
C HIS A 259 -8.50 8.31 -4.50
N ARG A 260 -9.03 7.99 -3.32
CA ARG A 260 -10.30 8.53 -2.81
C ARG A 260 -10.35 10.05 -2.75
N ASP A 261 -9.28 10.68 -2.29
CA ASP A 261 -9.24 12.11 -2.01
C ASP A 261 -8.97 12.95 -3.28
N TYR A 262 -8.63 12.29 -4.38
CA TYR A 262 -8.28 12.91 -5.66
C TYR A 262 -9.39 12.82 -6.69
N HIS A 263 -9.41 13.76 -7.63
CA HIS A 263 -10.27 13.67 -8.81
C HIS A 263 -9.88 12.51 -9.74
N ASP A 264 -10.87 12.01 -10.49
CA ASP A 264 -10.74 10.83 -11.36
C ASP A 264 -9.62 10.98 -12.42
N TYR A 265 -9.32 12.21 -12.87
CA TYR A 265 -8.23 12.50 -13.81
C TYR A 265 -6.83 12.52 -13.15
N ALA A 266 -6.76 12.69 -11.83
CA ALA A 266 -5.53 12.85 -11.06
C ALA A 266 -5.25 11.63 -10.16
N PHE A 267 -5.71 10.43 -10.54
CA PHE A 267 -5.55 9.23 -9.72
C PHE A 267 -4.08 8.81 -9.50
N TRP A 268 -3.15 9.26 -10.34
CA TRP A 268 -1.70 9.06 -10.21
C TRP A 268 -1.04 9.94 -9.14
N TRP A 269 -1.78 10.89 -8.57
CA TRP A 269 -1.19 11.95 -7.75
C TRP A 269 -0.49 11.41 -6.50
N GLU A 270 -1.02 10.35 -5.88
CA GLU A 270 -0.40 9.75 -4.70
C GLU A 270 1.00 9.18 -5.00
N THR A 271 1.16 8.55 -6.17
CA THR A 271 2.47 8.05 -6.63
C THR A 271 3.44 9.21 -6.90
N PHE A 272 2.95 10.30 -7.47
CA PHE A 272 3.76 11.52 -7.67
C PHE A 272 4.21 12.14 -6.35
N GLU A 273 3.32 12.21 -5.36
CA GLU A 273 3.62 12.74 -4.04
C GLU A 273 4.64 11.86 -3.30
N LEU A 274 4.55 10.53 -3.44
CA LEU A 274 5.57 9.62 -2.94
C LEU A 274 6.91 9.82 -3.63
N LEU A 275 6.93 9.92 -4.96
CA LEU A 275 8.14 10.20 -5.75
C LEU A 275 8.80 11.50 -5.32
N ARG A 276 8.01 12.56 -5.08
CA ARG A 276 8.50 13.83 -4.56
C ARG A 276 9.17 13.65 -3.20
N ARG A 277 8.53 12.94 -2.27
CA ARG A 277 9.08 12.69 -0.92
C ARG A 277 10.39 11.91 -0.99
N THR A 278 10.44 10.82 -1.75
CA THR A 278 11.66 10.01 -1.89
C THR A 278 12.77 10.77 -2.64
N THR A 279 12.41 11.66 -3.57
CA THR A 279 13.38 12.54 -4.25
C THR A 279 14.02 13.53 -3.29
N LEU A 280 13.21 14.27 -2.54
CA LEU A 280 13.70 15.28 -1.60
C LEU A 280 14.48 14.67 -0.42
N VAL A 281 14.02 13.52 0.07
CA VAL A 281 14.58 12.87 1.26
C VAL A 281 15.70 11.88 0.93
N GLY A 282 15.81 11.41 -0.31
CA GLY A 282 16.73 10.34 -0.69
C GLY A 282 17.63 10.73 -1.84
N TRP A 283 17.07 10.86 -3.04
CA TRP A 283 17.84 11.09 -4.27
C TRP A 283 18.73 12.34 -4.21
N VAL A 284 18.29 13.40 -3.51
CA VAL A 284 19.10 14.61 -3.29
C VAL A 284 20.36 14.34 -2.44
N LEU A 285 20.36 13.34 -1.54
CA LEU A 285 21.54 12.98 -0.75
C LEU A 285 22.64 12.30 -1.55
N LEU A 286 22.33 11.76 -2.74
CA LEU A 286 23.33 11.15 -3.62
C LEU A 286 24.33 12.18 -4.15
N ILE A 287 24.01 13.48 -4.05
CA ILE A 287 24.94 14.56 -4.40
C ILE A 287 26.00 14.66 -3.28
N PRO A 288 27.29 14.51 -3.61
CA PRO A 288 28.36 14.46 -2.63
C PRO A 288 28.44 15.73 -1.78
N HIS A 289 28.91 15.57 -0.56
CA HIS A 289 29.00 16.64 0.42
C HIS A 289 29.81 17.84 -0.09
N GLU A 290 30.86 17.65 -0.87
CA GLU A 290 31.65 18.74 -1.46
C GLU A 290 30.80 19.74 -2.28
N LYS A 291 29.69 19.25 -2.85
CA LYS A 291 28.78 20.02 -3.69
C LYS A 291 27.50 20.39 -2.94
N GLN A 292 27.58 20.71 -1.64
CA GLN A 292 26.42 21.08 -0.81
C GLN A 292 25.52 22.14 -1.45
N PHE A 293 26.11 23.13 -2.13
CA PHE A 293 25.37 24.20 -2.78
C PHE A 293 24.50 23.69 -3.94
N ILE A 294 25.02 22.77 -4.76
CA ILE A 294 24.26 22.14 -5.84
C ILE A 294 23.14 21.30 -5.23
N ARG A 295 23.41 20.55 -4.15
CA ARG A 295 22.41 19.78 -3.42
C ARG A 295 21.22 20.64 -2.96
N LEU A 296 21.51 21.81 -2.38
CA LEU A 296 20.51 22.79 -1.96
C LEU A 296 19.70 23.35 -3.15
N ILE A 297 20.37 23.73 -4.24
CA ILE A 297 19.70 24.24 -5.45
C ILE A 297 18.79 23.18 -6.07
N THR A 298 19.26 21.94 -6.20
CA THR A 298 18.47 20.84 -6.76
C THR A 298 17.23 20.59 -5.92
N GLY A 299 17.36 20.52 -4.59
CA GLY A 299 16.21 20.40 -3.69
C GLY A 299 15.21 21.56 -3.84
N LEU A 300 15.71 22.79 -3.97
CA LEU A 300 14.87 23.98 -4.16
C LEU A 300 14.13 23.95 -5.50
N LEU A 301 14.80 23.59 -6.60
CA LEU A 301 14.21 23.49 -7.94
C LEU A 301 13.14 22.40 -7.97
N VAL A 302 13.42 21.21 -7.44
CA VAL A 302 12.46 20.11 -7.37
C VAL A 302 11.24 20.53 -6.55
N SER A 303 11.44 21.13 -5.37
CA SER A 303 10.33 21.61 -4.53
C SER A 303 9.48 22.67 -5.24
N GLN A 304 10.13 23.57 -6.00
CA GLN A 304 9.44 24.62 -6.74
C GLN A 304 8.61 24.06 -7.91
N ILE A 305 9.17 23.10 -8.66
CA ILE A 305 8.47 22.43 -9.75
C ILE A 305 7.25 21.69 -9.20
N CYS A 306 7.42 20.91 -8.13
CA CYS A 306 6.32 20.18 -7.50
C CYS A 306 5.20 21.10 -6.99
N LEU A 307 5.55 22.25 -6.40
CA LEU A 307 4.57 23.25 -5.99
C LEU A 307 3.83 23.84 -7.18
N THR A 308 4.55 24.14 -8.25
CA THR A 308 3.94 24.65 -9.49
C THR A 308 2.94 23.64 -10.06
N VAL A 309 3.34 22.37 -10.14
CA VAL A 309 2.47 21.28 -10.60
C VAL A 309 1.24 21.13 -9.68
N LEU A 310 1.41 21.20 -8.35
CA LEU A 310 0.28 21.15 -7.41
C LEU A 310 -0.73 22.28 -7.64
N LEU A 311 -0.24 23.51 -7.83
CA LEU A 311 -1.09 24.69 -8.04
C LEU A 311 -1.82 24.69 -9.39
N LEU A 312 -1.19 24.11 -10.43
CA LEU A 312 -1.76 23.97 -11.76
C LEU A 312 -2.79 22.84 -11.86
N VAL A 313 -2.47 21.66 -11.32
CA VAL A 313 -3.32 20.46 -11.45
C VAL A 313 -4.49 20.48 -10.47
N ARG A 314 -4.32 21.05 -9.26
CA ARG A 314 -5.34 21.06 -8.18
C ARG A 314 -6.07 19.71 -8.01
N PRO A 315 -5.33 18.65 -7.67
CA PRO A 315 -5.83 17.27 -7.74
C PRO A 315 -6.85 16.93 -6.64
N TYR A 316 -6.88 17.68 -5.55
CA TYR A 316 -7.71 17.42 -4.36
C TYR A 316 -9.16 17.84 -4.56
N LYS A 317 -10.10 16.97 -4.16
CA LYS A 317 -11.54 17.27 -4.18
C LYS A 317 -11.92 18.30 -3.11
N MET A 318 -11.34 18.19 -1.91
CA MET A 318 -11.64 19.08 -0.78
C MET A 318 -10.66 20.26 -0.72
N HIS A 319 -11.19 21.46 -0.48
CA HIS A 319 -10.38 22.67 -0.43
C HIS A 319 -9.46 22.74 0.80
N SER A 320 -9.88 22.17 1.93
CA SER A 320 -9.06 22.07 3.15
C SER A 320 -7.75 21.33 2.90
N ASP A 321 -7.83 20.21 2.17
CA ASP A 321 -6.70 19.31 1.95
C ASP A 321 -5.72 19.94 0.95
N PHE A 322 -6.25 20.64 -0.06
CA PHE A 322 -5.45 21.48 -0.95
C PHE A 322 -4.70 22.58 -0.18
N GLN A 323 -5.35 23.27 0.77
CA GLN A 323 -4.71 24.29 1.59
C GLN A 323 -3.60 23.68 2.47
N LEU A 324 -3.85 22.53 3.09
CA LEU A 324 -2.84 21.84 3.90
C LEU A 324 -1.63 21.38 3.04
N ALA A 325 -1.89 20.80 1.88
CA ALA A 325 -0.84 20.36 0.96
C ALA A 325 0.00 21.54 0.47
N SER A 326 -0.63 22.62 0.02
CA SER A 326 0.06 23.84 -0.43
C SER A 326 0.86 24.50 0.70
N LEU A 327 0.30 24.63 1.91
CA LEU A 327 1.02 25.16 3.07
C LEU A 327 2.24 24.30 3.42
N SER A 328 2.12 22.98 3.35
CA SER A 328 3.25 22.07 3.59
C SER A 328 4.40 22.29 2.60
N GLN A 329 4.08 22.49 1.32
CA GLN A 329 5.07 22.70 0.28
C GLN A 329 5.71 24.09 0.34
N VAL A 330 4.92 25.13 0.66
CA VAL A 330 5.44 26.47 0.92
C VAL A 330 6.42 26.45 2.10
N ARG A 331 6.13 25.70 3.17
CA ARG A 331 7.05 25.54 4.30
C ARG A 331 8.37 24.92 3.86
N ILE A 332 8.34 23.82 3.08
CA ILE A 332 9.56 23.18 2.57
C ILE A 332 10.37 24.16 1.70
N LEU A 333 9.72 24.89 0.80
CA LEU A 333 10.36 25.88 -0.05
C LEU A 333 11.03 26.99 0.77
N CYS A 334 10.33 27.53 1.78
CA CYS A 334 10.88 28.53 2.69
C CYS A 334 12.10 28.00 3.45
N CYS A 335 12.02 26.79 4.00
CA CYS A 335 13.13 26.16 4.70
C CYS A 335 14.36 25.95 3.80
N LEU A 336 14.17 25.55 2.54
CA LEU A 336 15.27 25.38 1.58
C LEU A 336 15.85 26.73 1.10
N ARG A 337 15.03 27.79 1.07
CA ARG A 337 15.46 29.13 0.63
C ARG A 337 16.27 29.89 1.69
N GLN A 338 16.00 29.65 2.98
CA GLN A 338 16.72 30.28 4.10
C GLN A 338 18.25 30.09 4.05
N PRO A 339 18.81 28.87 3.96
CA PRO A 339 20.26 28.67 3.92
C PRO A 339 20.90 29.24 2.65
N VAL A 340 20.19 29.21 1.51
CA VAL A 340 20.69 29.80 0.25
C VAL A 340 20.86 31.31 0.40
N ASN A 341 19.88 32.00 0.97
CA ASN A 341 19.98 33.44 1.23
C ASN A 341 21.13 33.76 2.20
N LEU A 342 21.32 32.93 3.25
CA LEU A 342 22.39 33.12 4.21
C LEU A 342 23.77 32.94 3.55
N VAL A 343 23.94 31.92 2.71
CA VAL A 343 25.19 31.66 1.97
C VAL A 343 25.47 32.75 0.94
N VAL A 344 24.45 33.24 0.23
CA VAL A 344 24.60 34.33 -0.74
C VAL A 344 24.92 35.65 -0.02
N CYS A 345 24.28 35.93 1.10
CA CYS A 345 24.53 37.13 1.90
C CYS A 345 25.93 37.09 2.54
N GLY A 346 26.32 35.94 3.11
CA GLY A 346 27.66 35.72 3.66
C GLY A 346 28.77 35.89 2.61
N ARG A 347 28.58 35.33 1.40
CA ARG A 347 29.51 35.57 0.28
C ARG A 347 29.56 37.02 -0.15
N ARG A 348 28.41 37.71 -0.18
CA ARG A 348 28.36 39.13 -0.55
C ARG A 348 29.04 40.01 0.50
N ALA A 349 28.92 39.68 1.78
CA ALA A 349 29.64 40.36 2.87
C ALA A 349 31.16 40.14 2.77
N HIS A 350 31.61 38.92 2.47
CA HIS A 350 33.02 38.59 2.35
C HIS A 350 33.69 39.20 1.10
N VAL A 351 32.95 39.31 -0.02
CA VAL A 351 33.41 40.01 -1.22
C VAL A 351 33.45 41.53 -0.97
N GLY A 352 32.48 42.07 -0.24
CA GLY A 352 32.45 43.48 0.17
C GLY A 352 33.65 43.88 1.03
N THR A 353 34.02 43.07 2.02
CA THR A 353 35.20 43.32 2.87
C THR A 353 36.52 43.14 2.11
N CYS A 354 36.62 42.19 1.18
CA CYS A 354 37.81 42.06 0.32
C CYS A 354 37.96 43.22 -0.68
N LEU A 355 36.86 43.80 -1.19
CA LEU A 355 36.90 45.00 -2.06
C LEU A 355 37.27 46.26 -1.27
N LEU A 356 36.74 46.43 -0.06
CA LEU A 356 37.12 47.52 0.84
C LEU A 356 38.59 47.43 1.27
N ALA A 357 39.11 46.24 1.56
CA ALA A 357 40.52 46.03 1.90
C ALA A 357 41.46 46.29 0.71
N LYS A 358 41.02 46.08 -0.54
CA LYS A 358 41.77 46.46 -1.74
C LYS A 358 41.80 47.97 -1.95
N HIS A 359 40.69 48.68 -1.68
CA HIS A 359 40.62 50.14 -1.82
C HIS A 359 41.43 50.89 -0.75
N LEU A 360 41.55 50.34 0.46
CA LEU A 360 42.37 50.92 1.54
C LEU A 360 43.89 50.69 1.38
N LYS A 361 44.31 49.97 0.33
CA LYS A 361 45.73 49.66 0.06
C LYS A 361 46.29 50.38 -1.17
N GLN A 362 45.58 51.35 -1.72
CA GLN A 362 46.17 52.31 -2.67
C GLN A 362 46.81 53.47 -1.88
N PRO A 363 48.14 53.65 -1.98
CA PRO A 363 48.92 54.62 -1.20
C PRO A 363 48.66 56.08 -1.58
#